data_AF-A0AAJ6YJ97-F1
#
_entry.id   AF-A0AAJ6YJ97-F1
#
_cell.length_a   1.000
_cell.length_b   1.000
_cell.length_c   1.000
_cell.angle_alpha   90.00
_cell.angle_beta   90.00
_cell.angle_gamma   90.00
#
_symmetry.space_group_name_H-M   'P 1'
#
loop_
_entity.id
_entity.type
_entity.pdbx_description
1 polymer ?
#
loop_
_entity_poly.entity_id
_entity_poly.type
_entity_poly.pdbx_seq_one_letter_code
_entity_poly.pdbx_strand_id
1 'polypeptide(L)'
;MTFIEYVQTLSDNPYFGAGFGLFGLGAGAAVLRKGLQAGLILFRRHYMITLEVPCRDKSYEWLLKWITYKGAKKTQHLAVSTSFEQSDTGYVSTRYEFIPSIGTHFFRYNKNWIKVQRTREQQMHDVNLGMAFESVHLTAFGKDRNIYFQILEEARQMALAEHKGKTIMYVAMGHEWRQFGHPKKLRPLESVILDTGIGEKIVKDCKEFIENVAWYSDRGIPYRRGYLLHGPPGCGKSSFITALAGNLDRGICVLNLSDRLLSDDRLNHLLAIAPQQTIILLEDIDAVFVSREETKEVKAAYQGLNSVTLSGLLNALDGVASSEGRILFMTTNYLDRLDPALIRPGRVDYKEYIGWCSYIQLEQMFLRFYRMHDAETEKLSKKFAECILSYNRNVSPAQIQGFLLFFKNEPKTVVNNVSKIWELM
;
A
#
# COMPACT_ATOMS: atom_id res chain seq x y z
N MET A 1 -25.51 19.34 78.08
CA MET A 1 -26.48 19.44 76.98
C MET A 1 -26.05 18.51 75.87
N THR A 2 -26.85 17.51 75.56
CA THR A 2 -26.62 16.66 74.38
C THR A 2 -26.91 17.48 73.12
N PHE A 3 -26.31 17.13 71.98
CA PHE A 3 -26.56 17.80 70.69
C PHE A 3 -28.06 17.87 70.35
N ILE A 4 -28.82 16.90 70.84
CA ILE A 4 -30.28 16.79 70.71
C ILE A 4 -31.00 17.89 71.49
N GLU A 5 -30.58 18.17 72.73
CA GLU A 5 -31.15 19.24 73.58
C GLU A 5 -30.86 20.65 73.01
N TYR A 6 -29.71 20.84 72.37
CA TYR A 6 -29.34 22.11 71.73
C TYR A 6 -30.13 22.37 70.44
N VAL A 7 -30.45 21.31 69.69
CA VAL A 7 -31.31 21.40 68.49
C VAL A 7 -32.77 21.65 68.88
N GLN A 8 -33.25 21.08 69.99
CA GLN A 8 -34.60 21.32 70.50
C GLN A 8 -34.81 22.77 70.98
N THR A 9 -33.86 23.36 71.72
CA THR A 9 -33.96 24.77 72.15
C THR A 9 -33.85 25.77 71.00
N LEU A 10 -33.15 25.42 69.92
CA LEU A 10 -33.10 26.21 68.69
C LEU A 10 -34.36 26.06 67.82
N SER A 11 -35.07 24.94 67.90
CA SER A 11 -36.31 24.72 67.12
C SER A 11 -37.52 25.47 67.65
N ASP A 12 -37.52 25.82 68.94
CA ASP A 12 -38.60 26.60 69.58
C ASP A 12 -38.58 28.09 69.19
N ASN A 13 -37.52 28.56 68.53
CA ASN A 13 -37.45 29.94 68.03
C ASN A 13 -37.93 30.02 66.57
N PRO A 14 -39.06 30.69 66.27
CA PRO A 14 -39.66 30.72 64.94
C PRO A 14 -38.75 31.35 63.88
N TYR A 15 -37.80 32.22 64.27
CA TYR A 15 -36.81 32.79 63.35
C TYR A 15 -35.67 31.82 63.00
N PHE A 16 -35.30 30.90 63.89
CA PHE A 16 -34.27 29.88 63.63
C PHE A 16 -34.83 28.65 62.92
N GLY A 17 -36.11 28.32 63.13
CA GLY A 17 -36.81 27.25 62.40
C GLY A 17 -36.78 27.41 60.87
N ALA A 18 -36.88 28.66 60.38
CA ALA A 18 -36.74 28.98 58.96
C ALA A 18 -35.31 28.70 58.42
N GLY A 19 -34.27 28.95 59.23
CA GLY A 19 -32.88 28.67 58.88
C GLY A 19 -32.58 27.17 58.82
N PHE A 20 -33.11 26.39 59.77
CA PHE A 20 -33.02 24.91 59.74
C PHE A 20 -33.79 24.31 58.56
N GLY A 21 -34.97 24.85 58.24
CA GLY A 21 -35.73 24.45 57.04
C GLY A 21 -34.95 24.70 55.75
N LEU A 22 -34.31 25.86 55.62
CA LEU A 22 -33.48 26.20 54.47
C LEU A 22 -32.23 25.32 54.37
N PHE A 23 -31.59 25.03 55.50
CA PHE A 23 -30.48 24.08 55.57
C PHE A 23 -30.90 22.66 55.17
N GLY A 24 -32.03 22.17 55.68
CA GLY A 24 -32.57 20.85 55.33
C GLY A 24 -32.90 20.74 53.85
N LEU A 25 -33.54 21.77 53.26
CA LEU A 25 -33.79 21.85 51.82
C LEU A 25 -32.48 21.90 51.01
N GLY A 26 -31.48 22.67 51.48
CA GLY A 26 -30.17 22.74 50.85
C GLY A 26 -29.40 21.42 50.88
N ALA A 27 -29.38 20.74 52.03
CA ALA A 27 -28.77 19.43 52.20
C ALA A 27 -29.49 18.36 51.36
N GLY A 28 -30.83 18.37 51.35
CA GLY A 28 -31.64 17.49 50.52
C GLY A 28 -31.38 17.69 49.03
N ALA A 29 -31.33 18.95 48.55
CA ALA A 29 -31.01 19.27 47.17
C ALA A 29 -29.58 18.85 46.78
N ALA A 30 -28.61 18.98 47.70
CA ALA A 30 -27.24 18.54 47.48
C ALA A 30 -27.13 17.01 47.39
N VAL A 31 -27.81 16.27 48.27
CA VAL A 31 -27.88 14.80 48.23
C VAL A 31 -28.55 14.33 46.94
N LEU A 32 -29.68 14.94 46.56
CA LEU A 32 -30.39 14.61 45.32
C LEU A 32 -29.51 14.88 44.09
N ARG A 33 -28.77 16.00 44.06
CA ARG A 33 -27.82 16.31 42.98
C ARG A 33 -26.72 15.25 42.87
N LYS A 34 -26.10 14.85 43.98
CA LYS A 34 -25.08 13.78 43.99
C LYS A 34 -25.66 12.43 43.61
N GLY A 35 -26.87 12.12 44.07
CA GLY A 35 -27.61 10.90 43.71
C GLY A 35 -27.89 10.81 42.22
N LEU A 36 -28.35 11.91 41.59
CA LEU A 36 -28.56 11.98 40.14
C LEU A 36 -27.25 11.81 39.36
N GLN A 37 -26.16 12.45 39.82
CA GLN A 37 -24.83 12.28 39.19
C GLN A 37 -24.36 10.82 39.25
N ALA A 38 -24.46 10.18 40.42
CA ALA A 38 -24.11 8.77 40.58
C ALA A 38 -25.01 7.86 39.73
N GLY A 39 -26.31 8.13 39.69
CA GLY A 39 -27.28 7.42 38.86
C GLY A 39 -26.95 7.49 37.37
N LEU A 40 -26.59 8.67 36.86
CA LEU A 40 -26.18 8.85 35.46
C LEU A 40 -24.87 8.12 35.14
N ILE A 41 -23.91 8.11 36.07
CA ILE A 41 -22.66 7.35 35.91
C ILE A 41 -22.94 5.85 35.86
N LEU A 42 -23.77 5.33 36.78
CA LEU A 42 -24.18 3.92 36.80
C LEU A 42 -24.94 3.54 35.53
N PHE A 43 -25.83 4.41 35.05
CA PHE A 43 -26.55 4.23 33.79
C PHE A 43 -25.58 4.13 32.61
N ARG A 44 -24.66 5.09 32.47
CA ARG A 44 -23.64 5.07 31.42
C ARG A 44 -22.78 3.80 31.48
N ARG A 45 -22.43 3.33 32.68
CA ARG A 45 -21.60 2.13 32.87
C ARG A 45 -22.33 0.83 32.54
N HIS A 46 -23.64 0.74 32.79
CA HIS A 46 -24.39 -0.51 32.64
C HIS A 46 -25.17 -0.62 31.33
N TYR A 47 -25.53 0.50 30.71
CA TYR A 47 -26.42 0.54 29.53
C TYR A 47 -25.79 1.18 28.29
N MET A 48 -24.54 1.64 28.37
CA MET A 48 -23.82 2.20 27.23
C MET A 48 -22.45 1.55 27.10
N ILE A 49 -21.96 1.47 25.88
CA ILE A 49 -20.56 1.12 25.58
C ILE A 49 -19.90 2.35 24.97
N THR A 50 -18.61 2.51 25.24
CA THR A 50 -17.77 3.52 24.61
C THR A 50 -16.55 2.83 23.99
N LEU A 51 -16.30 3.07 22.71
CA LEU A 51 -15.04 2.74 22.04
C LEU A 51 -14.18 4.01 21.97
N GLU A 52 -12.91 3.90 22.33
CA GLU A 52 -11.91 4.96 22.16
C GLU A 52 -10.93 4.56 21.05
N VAL A 53 -10.69 5.49 20.11
CA VAL A 53 -9.67 5.35 19.07
C VAL A 53 -8.71 6.53 19.17
N PRO A 54 -7.46 6.31 19.62
CA PRO A 54 -6.46 7.37 19.73
C PRO A 54 -5.85 7.71 18.36
N CYS A 55 -5.36 8.94 18.19
CA CYS A 55 -4.75 9.40 16.93
C CYS A 55 -3.49 8.62 16.51
N ARG A 56 -2.86 7.89 17.44
CA ARG A 56 -1.71 7.01 17.15
C ARG A 56 -2.08 5.72 16.44
N ASP A 57 -3.35 5.33 16.51
CA ASP A 57 -3.83 4.12 15.83
C ASP A 57 -4.15 4.42 14.36
N LYS A 58 -3.76 3.51 13.45
CA LYS A 58 -4.03 3.65 12.00
C LYS A 58 -5.52 3.77 11.69
N SER A 59 -6.37 3.17 12.52
CA SER A 59 -7.82 3.22 12.35
C SER A 59 -8.42 4.59 12.60
N TYR A 60 -7.70 5.54 13.22
CA TYR A 60 -8.19 6.89 13.47
C TYR A 60 -8.57 7.61 12.18
N GLU A 61 -7.66 7.64 11.19
CA GLU A 61 -7.91 8.31 9.90
C GLU A 61 -9.04 7.61 9.12
N TRP A 62 -9.04 6.27 9.11
CA TRP A 62 -10.09 5.49 8.44
C TRP A 62 -11.46 5.77 9.05
N LEU A 63 -11.52 5.84 10.38
CA LEU A 63 -12.74 6.11 11.11
C LEU A 63 -13.24 7.53 10.85
N LEU A 64 -12.37 8.55 10.89
CA LEU A 64 -12.78 9.93 10.60
C LEU A 64 -13.35 10.06 9.19
N LYS A 65 -12.68 9.45 8.20
CA LYS A 65 -13.15 9.42 6.81
C LYS A 65 -14.51 8.72 6.71
N TRP A 66 -14.65 7.55 7.32
CA TRP A 66 -15.92 6.82 7.36
C TRP A 66 -17.05 7.64 8.03
N ILE A 67 -16.76 8.34 9.14
CA ILE A 67 -17.72 9.21 9.83
C ILE A 67 -18.14 10.33 8.88
N THR A 68 -17.23 10.98 8.15
CA THR A 68 -17.59 12.00 7.15
C THR A 68 -18.51 11.45 6.07
N TYR A 69 -18.14 10.33 5.45
CA TYR A 69 -18.84 9.82 4.27
C TYR A 69 -20.14 9.08 4.59
N LYS A 70 -20.20 8.31 5.69
CA LYS A 70 -21.35 7.46 6.03
C LYS A 70 -22.09 7.92 7.28
N GLY A 71 -21.40 8.26 8.35
CA GLY A 71 -22.02 8.53 9.64
C GLY A 71 -22.70 9.91 9.69
N ALA A 72 -21.95 10.96 9.40
CA ALA A 72 -22.23 12.31 9.85
C ALA A 72 -22.44 13.27 8.67
N LYS A 73 -23.17 12.82 7.63
CA LYS A 73 -23.47 13.60 6.41
C LYS A 73 -24.14 14.97 6.66
N LYS A 74 -24.65 15.22 7.88
CA LYS A 74 -25.33 16.46 8.30
C LYS A 74 -24.67 17.11 9.52
N THR A 75 -23.36 16.95 9.71
CA THR A 75 -22.66 17.65 10.81
C THR A 75 -22.57 19.14 10.55
N GLN A 76 -22.94 19.93 11.56
CA GLN A 76 -22.89 21.39 11.52
C GLN A 76 -21.48 21.94 11.77
N HIS A 77 -20.69 21.23 12.59
CA HIS A 77 -19.34 21.66 12.93
C HIS A 77 -18.30 20.84 12.17
N LEU A 78 -17.61 21.50 11.26
CA LEU A 78 -16.64 20.91 10.35
C LEU A 78 -15.26 21.50 10.62
N ALA A 79 -14.23 20.68 10.47
CA ALA A 79 -12.85 21.09 10.33
C ALA A 79 -12.37 20.73 8.92
N VAL A 80 -11.40 21.47 8.41
CA VAL A 80 -10.82 21.23 7.08
C VAL A 80 -9.53 20.44 7.26
N SER A 81 -9.41 19.34 6.53
CA SER A 81 -8.15 18.66 6.27
C SER A 81 -7.70 19.04 4.86
N THR A 82 -6.57 19.74 4.77
CA THR A 82 -6.01 20.17 3.49
C THR A 82 -4.84 19.28 3.11
N SER A 83 -4.97 18.53 2.02
CA SER A 83 -3.84 17.92 1.35
C SER A 83 -3.26 18.94 0.39
N PHE A 84 -2.09 19.46 0.70
CA PHE A 84 -1.35 20.41 -0.13
C PHE A 84 -0.12 19.70 -0.70
N GLU A 85 -0.14 19.48 -2.01
CA GLU A 85 1.01 18.94 -2.74
C GLU A 85 1.50 20.01 -3.71
N GLN A 86 2.68 20.57 -3.44
CA GLN A 86 3.36 21.49 -4.36
C GLN A 86 4.49 20.74 -5.04
N SER A 87 4.48 20.72 -6.38
CA SER A 87 5.61 20.22 -7.15
C SER A 87 6.77 21.20 -7.12
N ASP A 88 7.98 20.71 -7.38
CA ASP A 88 9.19 21.52 -7.52
C ASP A 88 9.07 22.58 -8.64
N THR A 89 8.18 22.36 -9.61
CA THR A 89 7.87 23.32 -10.69
C THR A 89 6.90 24.42 -10.26
N GLY A 90 6.44 24.43 -9.01
CA GLY A 90 5.48 25.38 -8.47
C GLY A 90 4.01 25.04 -8.79
N TYR A 91 3.72 23.88 -9.39
CA TYR A 91 2.34 23.42 -9.58
C TYR A 91 1.78 22.95 -8.24
N VAL A 92 0.66 23.54 -7.82
CA VAL A 92 0.01 23.21 -6.55
C VAL A 92 -1.24 22.38 -6.83
N SER A 93 -1.28 21.16 -6.30
CA SER A 93 -2.48 20.36 -6.17
C SER A 93 -2.99 20.47 -4.74
N THR A 94 -4.12 21.15 -4.55
CA THR A 94 -4.81 21.21 -3.26
C THR A 94 -6.06 20.34 -3.30
N ARG A 95 -6.27 19.57 -2.23
CA ARG A 95 -7.55 18.91 -1.96
C ARG A 95 -8.00 19.27 -0.57
N TYR A 96 -9.29 19.60 -0.46
CA TYR A 96 -9.92 19.91 0.81
C TYR A 96 -10.88 18.77 1.14
N GLU A 97 -10.68 18.14 2.28
CA GLU A 97 -11.61 17.18 2.85
C GLU A 97 -12.23 17.78 4.12
N PHE A 98 -13.55 17.70 4.25
CA PHE A 98 -14.24 18.12 5.47
C PHE A 98 -14.29 16.94 6.44
N ILE A 99 -13.86 17.17 7.68
CA ILE A 99 -13.93 16.19 8.77
C ILE A 99 -14.73 16.78 9.94
N PRO A 100 -15.31 15.95 10.82
CA PRO A 100 -15.98 16.45 12.02
C PRO A 100 -15.00 17.28 12.87
N SER A 101 -15.41 18.47 13.29
CA SER A 101 -14.59 19.30 14.19
C SER A 101 -14.43 18.63 15.56
N ILE A 102 -13.51 19.17 16.38
CA ILE A 102 -13.45 18.85 17.81
C ILE A 102 -14.80 19.17 18.44
N GLY A 103 -15.28 18.29 19.33
CA GLY A 103 -16.59 18.41 19.96
C GLY A 103 -17.41 17.13 19.91
N THR A 104 -18.71 17.27 20.15
CA THR A 104 -19.67 16.15 20.18
C THR A 104 -20.56 16.19 18.95
N HIS A 105 -20.70 15.04 18.29
CA HIS A 105 -21.57 14.83 17.14
C HIS A 105 -22.46 13.61 17.38
N PHE A 106 -23.60 13.55 16.71
CA PHE A 106 -24.52 12.42 16.81
C PHE A 106 -24.86 11.91 15.42
N PHE A 107 -24.82 10.59 15.24
CA PHE A 107 -25.33 9.95 14.05
C PHE A 107 -26.09 8.67 14.37
N ARG A 108 -26.80 8.15 13.37
CA ARG A 108 -27.57 6.91 13.48
C ARG A 108 -26.93 5.84 12.59
N TYR A 109 -26.64 4.67 13.16
CA TYR A 109 -26.10 3.51 12.45
C TYR A 109 -26.84 2.24 12.88
N ASN A 110 -27.32 1.45 11.91
CA ASN A 110 -28.12 0.25 12.15
C ASN A 110 -29.26 0.44 13.18
N LYS A 111 -29.97 1.57 13.06
CA LYS A 111 -31.07 2.03 13.97
C LYS A 111 -30.64 2.45 15.39
N ASN A 112 -29.36 2.42 15.72
CA ASN A 112 -28.82 2.89 17.00
C ASN A 112 -28.24 4.30 16.88
N TRP A 113 -28.50 5.12 17.90
CA TRP A 113 -27.86 6.44 18.03
C TRP A 113 -26.46 6.28 18.61
N ILE A 114 -25.49 6.86 17.94
CA ILE A 114 -24.09 6.86 18.33
C ILE A 114 -23.66 8.32 18.55
N LYS A 115 -23.18 8.59 19.76
CA LYS A 115 -22.52 9.84 20.12
C LYS A 115 -21.03 9.71 19.78
N VAL A 116 -20.54 10.55 18.89
CA VAL A 116 -19.11 10.73 18.61
C VAL A 116 -18.61 11.90 19.42
N GLN A 117 -17.50 11.74 20.11
CA GLN A 117 -16.85 12.84 20.79
C GLN A 117 -15.37 12.86 20.41
N ARG A 118 -14.96 13.89 19.67
CA ARG A 118 -13.56 14.14 19.33
C ARG A 118 -12.98 15.10 20.35
N THR A 119 -11.95 14.66 21.06
CA THR A 119 -11.26 15.40 22.11
C THR A 119 -9.81 15.64 21.72
N ARG A 120 -9.28 16.80 22.11
CA ARG A 120 -7.87 17.14 22.00
C ARG A 120 -7.33 17.39 23.40
N GLU A 121 -6.30 16.67 23.78
CA GLU A 121 -5.62 16.89 25.05
C GLU A 121 -4.63 18.04 24.91
N GLN A 122 -4.69 19.01 25.84
CA GLN A 122 -3.88 20.22 25.79
C GLN A 122 -2.49 20.06 26.42
N GLN A 123 -2.25 18.98 27.17
CA GLN A 123 -1.05 18.81 28.00
C GLN A 123 -0.01 17.84 27.40
N MET A 124 -0.38 17.07 26.36
CA MET A 124 0.51 16.13 25.70
C MET A 124 0.75 16.57 24.26
N HIS A 125 1.90 17.19 24.02
CA HIS A 125 2.44 17.37 22.67
C HIS A 125 3.27 16.14 22.31
N ASP A 126 2.98 15.51 21.16
CA ASP A 126 3.84 14.44 20.68
C ASP A 126 5.19 15.02 20.27
N VAL A 127 6.26 14.60 20.95
CA VAL A 127 7.61 15.17 20.86
C VAL A 127 8.16 15.10 19.42
N ASN A 128 7.63 14.19 18.60
CA ASN A 128 8.12 13.94 17.24
C ASN A 128 7.32 14.65 16.12
N LEU A 129 6.06 15.03 16.33
CA LEU A 129 5.20 15.62 15.26
C LEU A 129 4.64 17.00 15.61
N GLY A 130 4.81 17.50 16.84
CA GLY A 130 4.24 18.79 17.26
C GLY A 130 2.71 18.83 17.26
N MET A 131 2.05 17.69 17.01
CA MET A 131 0.60 17.57 17.03
C MET A 131 0.10 17.34 18.45
N ALA A 132 -1.00 18.00 18.80
CA ALA A 132 -1.70 17.74 20.06
C ALA A 132 -2.34 16.35 19.99
N PHE A 133 -2.28 15.61 21.10
CA PHE A 133 -2.89 14.28 21.18
C PHE A 133 -4.42 14.37 21.00
N GLU A 134 -4.96 13.63 20.03
CA GLU A 134 -6.39 13.60 19.74
C GLU A 134 -6.95 12.19 19.90
N SER A 135 -8.22 12.10 20.31
CA SER A 135 -8.92 10.83 20.43
C SER A 135 -10.39 10.97 20.02
N VAL A 136 -10.93 9.91 19.42
CA VAL A 136 -12.34 9.81 19.04
C VAL A 136 -13.02 8.76 19.91
N HIS A 137 -14.09 9.18 20.59
CA HIS A 137 -14.91 8.33 21.43
C HIS A 137 -16.27 8.08 20.77
N LEU A 138 -16.63 6.82 20.56
CA LEU A 138 -17.93 6.41 20.02
C LEU A 138 -18.75 5.78 21.13
N THR A 139 -19.78 6.47 21.63
CA THR A 139 -20.69 5.97 22.66
C THR A 139 -22.03 5.56 22.05
N ALA A 140 -22.45 4.31 22.24
CA ALA A 140 -23.72 3.79 21.76
C ALA A 140 -24.54 3.23 22.93
N PHE A 141 -25.87 3.23 22.78
CA PHE A 141 -26.77 2.54 23.70
C PHE A 141 -26.71 1.02 23.49
N GLY A 142 -26.78 0.26 24.58
CA GLY A 142 -26.78 -1.20 24.56
C GLY A 142 -25.45 -1.82 24.98
N LYS A 143 -25.40 -3.17 24.90
CA LYS A 143 -24.24 -3.99 25.27
C LYS A 143 -23.58 -4.71 24.10
N ASP A 144 -24.08 -4.50 22.88
CA ASP A 144 -23.55 -5.16 21.70
C ASP A 144 -22.28 -4.47 21.20
N ARG A 145 -21.15 -5.17 21.29
CA ARG A 145 -19.85 -4.70 20.79
C ARG A 145 -19.69 -4.88 19.29
N ASN A 146 -20.50 -5.75 18.67
CA ASN A 146 -20.40 -6.08 17.25
C ASN A 146 -20.65 -4.85 16.37
N ILE A 147 -21.41 -3.87 16.85
CA ILE A 147 -21.66 -2.62 16.13
C ILE A 147 -20.35 -1.86 15.85
N TYR A 148 -19.40 -1.88 16.78
CA TYR A 148 -18.12 -1.19 16.63
C TYR A 148 -17.19 -1.94 15.69
N PHE A 149 -17.16 -3.28 15.77
CA PHE A 149 -16.43 -4.11 14.83
C PHE A 149 -16.92 -3.88 13.39
N GLN A 150 -18.23 -3.81 13.17
CA GLN A 150 -18.81 -3.50 11.86
C GLN A 150 -18.41 -2.12 11.35
N ILE A 151 -18.46 -1.08 12.20
CA ILE A 151 -18.05 0.28 11.84
C ILE A 151 -16.57 0.32 11.44
N LEU A 152 -15.69 -0.27 12.26
CA LEU A 152 -14.25 -0.30 12.00
C LEU A 152 -13.93 -1.11 10.74
N GLU A 153 -14.62 -2.22 10.51
CA GLU A 153 -14.44 -3.05 9.31
C GLU A 153 -14.92 -2.31 8.05
N GLU A 154 -16.06 -1.61 8.09
CA GLU A 154 -16.48 -0.75 6.98
C GLU A 154 -15.51 0.40 6.72
N ALA A 155 -14.96 1.01 7.77
CA ALA A 155 -13.96 2.07 7.66
C ALA A 155 -12.67 1.55 7.01
N ARG A 156 -12.21 0.37 7.44
CA ARG A 156 -11.07 -0.34 6.85
C ARG A 156 -11.32 -0.66 5.38
N GLN A 157 -12.49 -1.18 5.03
CA GLN A 157 -12.85 -1.47 3.64
C GLN A 157 -12.91 -0.22 2.77
N MET A 158 -13.41 0.91 3.31
CA MET A 158 -13.40 2.19 2.61
C MET A 158 -11.99 2.70 2.34
N ALA A 159 -11.10 2.64 3.33
CA ALA A 159 -9.70 3.00 3.18
C ALA A 159 -9.00 2.10 2.16
N LEU A 160 -9.21 0.78 2.24
CA LEU A 160 -8.66 -0.17 1.27
C LEU A 160 -9.19 0.06 -0.15
N ALA A 161 -10.46 0.43 -0.31
CA ALA A 161 -11.04 0.72 -1.63
C ALA A 161 -10.41 1.95 -2.31
N GLU A 162 -9.91 2.92 -1.55
CA GLU A 162 -9.20 4.09 -2.10
C GLU A 162 -7.79 3.75 -2.62
N HIS A 163 -7.14 2.78 -1.99
CA HIS A 163 -5.86 2.24 -2.41
C HIS A 163 -6.00 1.12 -3.44
N LYS A 164 -7.16 0.46 -3.50
CA LYS A 164 -7.51 -0.52 -4.53
C LYS A 164 -7.41 0.16 -5.89
N GLY A 165 -6.72 -0.49 -6.83
CA GLY A 165 -6.50 0.15 -8.12
C GLY A 165 -5.20 0.92 -8.25
N LYS A 166 -4.32 0.92 -7.23
CA LYS A 166 -3.03 1.61 -7.27
C LYS A 166 -1.89 0.70 -6.83
N THR A 167 -0.76 0.79 -7.51
CA THR A 167 0.50 0.13 -7.13
C THR A 167 1.40 1.15 -6.43
N ILE A 168 1.79 0.84 -5.20
CA ILE A 168 2.73 1.64 -4.42
C ILE A 168 4.15 1.18 -4.75
N MET A 169 5.01 2.12 -5.11
CA MET A 169 6.42 1.86 -5.37
C MET A 169 7.24 2.26 -4.15
N TYR A 170 8.18 1.42 -3.76
CA TYR A 170 9.17 1.68 -2.72
C TYR A 170 10.56 1.63 -3.31
N VAL A 171 11.42 2.55 -2.88
CA VAL A 171 12.85 2.56 -3.22
C VAL A 171 13.66 2.57 -1.93
N ALA A 172 14.85 1.98 -1.99
CA ALA A 172 15.78 2.00 -0.88
C ALA A 172 16.42 3.39 -0.74
N MET A 173 16.21 4.05 0.39
CA MET A 173 16.86 5.32 0.75
C MET A 173 17.63 5.12 2.04
N GLY A 174 18.96 5.07 1.96
CA GLY A 174 19.78 4.62 3.10
C GLY A 174 19.36 3.22 3.53
N HIS A 175 19.14 3.03 4.83
CA HIS A 175 18.78 1.71 5.41
C HIS A 175 17.27 1.42 5.41
N GLU A 176 16.42 2.29 4.86
CA GLU A 176 14.97 2.16 4.92
C GLU A 176 14.30 2.12 3.55
N TRP A 177 13.12 1.50 3.50
CA TRP A 177 12.21 1.60 2.36
C TRP A 177 11.37 2.86 2.47
N ARG A 178 11.42 3.70 1.44
CA ARG A 178 10.54 4.87 1.34
C ARG A 178 9.67 4.76 0.11
N GLN A 179 8.42 5.20 0.26
CA GLN A 179 7.53 5.30 -0.88
C GLN A 179 8.10 6.29 -1.90
N PHE A 180 8.19 5.86 -3.15
CA PHE A 180 8.69 6.66 -4.25
C PHE A 180 7.53 7.20 -5.09
N GLY A 181 7.32 8.51 -5.00
CA GLY A 181 6.26 9.21 -5.71
C GLY A 181 4.85 8.81 -5.27
N HIS A 182 3.86 9.27 -6.03
CA HIS A 182 2.46 8.96 -5.77
C HIS A 182 2.12 7.53 -6.24
N PRO A 183 1.15 6.85 -5.58
CA PRO A 183 0.70 5.54 -6.01
C PRO A 183 0.23 5.57 -7.47
N LYS A 184 0.83 4.73 -8.30
CA LYS A 184 0.55 4.69 -9.75
C LYS A 184 -0.74 3.92 -10.00
N LYS A 185 -1.51 4.34 -11.01
CA LYS A 185 -2.67 3.55 -11.46
C LYS A 185 -2.19 2.16 -11.89
N LEU A 186 -3.00 1.14 -11.60
CA LEU A 186 -2.73 -0.22 -12.06
C LEU A 186 -2.48 -0.24 -13.57
N ARG A 187 -1.39 -0.89 -13.95
CA ARG A 187 -1.18 -1.30 -15.33
C ARG A 187 -1.94 -2.61 -15.55
N PRO A 188 -2.96 -2.67 -16.42
CA PRO A 188 -3.67 -3.92 -16.67
C PRO A 188 -2.70 -4.98 -17.18
N LEU A 189 -2.84 -6.23 -16.70
CA LEU A 189 -1.95 -7.33 -17.09
C LEU A 189 -1.91 -7.52 -18.61
N GLU A 190 -3.07 -7.45 -19.25
CA GLU A 190 -3.22 -7.56 -20.69
C GLU A 190 -2.44 -6.50 -21.49
N SER A 191 -2.05 -5.38 -20.84
CA SER A 191 -1.24 -4.33 -21.49
C SER A 191 0.21 -4.71 -21.74
N VAL A 192 0.64 -5.82 -21.17
CA VAL A 192 1.95 -6.41 -21.44
C VAL A 192 1.70 -7.72 -22.17
N ILE A 193 1.93 -7.70 -23.48
CA ILE A 193 1.67 -8.82 -24.36
C ILE A 193 2.93 -9.69 -24.40
N LEU A 194 2.95 -10.76 -23.61
CA LEU A 194 3.98 -11.79 -23.65
C LEU A 194 3.58 -12.89 -24.63
N ASP A 195 4.49 -13.83 -24.88
CA ASP A 195 4.20 -14.98 -25.73
C ASP A 195 3.18 -15.92 -25.05
N THR A 196 2.56 -16.77 -25.87
CA THR A 196 1.36 -17.53 -25.47
C THR A 196 1.55 -18.36 -24.20
N GLY A 197 0.70 -18.13 -23.21
CA GLY A 197 0.67 -18.90 -21.96
C GLY A 197 1.74 -18.53 -20.94
N ILE A 198 2.73 -17.68 -21.27
CA ILE A 198 3.81 -17.31 -20.35
C ILE A 198 3.27 -16.49 -19.18
N GLY A 199 2.50 -15.44 -19.48
CA GLY A 199 1.92 -14.57 -18.46
C GLY A 199 0.98 -15.32 -17.52
N GLU A 200 0.13 -16.18 -18.07
CA GLU A 200 -0.84 -16.98 -17.32
C GLU A 200 -0.17 -17.98 -16.37
N LYS A 201 0.92 -18.64 -16.82
CA LYS A 201 1.69 -19.56 -15.98
C LYS A 201 2.30 -18.86 -14.77
N ILE A 202 2.94 -17.71 -14.98
CA ILE A 202 3.58 -16.95 -13.89
C ILE A 202 2.53 -16.44 -12.91
N VAL A 203 1.40 -15.92 -13.40
CA VAL A 203 0.29 -15.47 -12.54
C VAL A 203 -0.26 -16.63 -11.72
N LYS A 204 -0.43 -17.81 -12.33
CA LYS A 204 -0.92 -19.00 -11.64
C LYS A 204 0.04 -19.43 -10.53
N ASP A 205 1.35 -19.52 -10.81
CA ASP A 205 2.37 -19.89 -9.81
C ASP A 205 2.40 -18.88 -8.66
N CYS A 206 2.31 -17.59 -8.95
CA CYS A 206 2.24 -16.54 -7.93
C CYS A 206 1.02 -16.68 -7.03
N LYS A 207 -0.17 -16.93 -7.61
CA LYS A 207 -1.40 -17.12 -6.82
C LYS A 207 -1.33 -18.38 -5.96
N GLU A 208 -0.85 -19.48 -6.53
CA GLU A 208 -0.66 -20.74 -5.81
C GLU A 208 0.31 -20.55 -4.63
N PHE A 209 1.41 -19.83 -4.82
CA PHE A 209 2.32 -19.52 -3.72
C PHE A 209 1.61 -18.72 -2.61
N ILE A 210 0.88 -17.66 -2.97
CA ILE A 210 0.19 -16.77 -2.02
C ILE A 210 -0.87 -17.51 -1.19
N GLU A 211 -1.59 -18.45 -1.80
CA GLU A 211 -2.68 -19.19 -1.16
C GLU A 211 -2.17 -20.31 -0.22
N ASN A 212 -0.98 -20.87 -0.49
CA ASN A 212 -0.49 -22.07 0.17
C ASN A 212 0.47 -21.82 1.36
N VAL A 213 0.29 -20.75 2.14
CA VAL A 213 1.16 -20.43 3.30
C VAL A 213 1.31 -21.62 4.27
N ALA A 214 0.20 -22.26 4.65
CA ALA A 214 0.19 -23.36 5.61
C ALA A 214 1.00 -24.57 5.12
N TRP A 215 0.95 -24.87 3.82
CA TRP A 215 1.65 -26.01 3.23
C TRP A 215 3.18 -25.93 3.44
N TYR A 216 3.74 -24.71 3.34
CA TYR A 216 5.16 -24.44 3.59
C TYR A 216 5.50 -24.55 5.08
N SER A 217 4.66 -23.94 5.93
CA SER A 217 4.85 -23.93 7.39
C SER A 217 4.81 -25.34 7.98
N ASP A 218 3.83 -26.16 7.60
CA ASP A 218 3.67 -27.54 8.07
C ASP A 218 4.86 -28.45 7.73
N ARG A 219 5.63 -28.08 6.69
CA ARG A 219 6.80 -28.84 6.22
C ARG A 219 8.13 -28.24 6.67
N GLY A 220 8.11 -27.13 7.41
CA GLY A 220 9.32 -26.40 7.80
C GLY A 220 10.12 -25.86 6.61
N ILE A 221 9.48 -25.66 5.45
CA ILE A 221 10.13 -25.10 4.27
C ILE A 221 10.01 -23.58 4.35
N PRO A 222 11.11 -22.80 4.22
CA PRO A 222 11.04 -21.35 4.23
C PRO A 222 10.03 -20.83 3.19
N TYR A 223 9.07 -20.03 3.64
CA TYR A 223 8.00 -19.50 2.79
C TYR A 223 8.51 -18.34 1.92
N ARG A 224 9.21 -18.68 0.83
CA ARG A 224 9.80 -17.76 -0.14
C ARG A 224 9.68 -18.32 -1.56
N ARG A 225 9.56 -17.43 -2.55
CA ARG A 225 9.53 -17.80 -3.97
C ARG A 225 10.36 -16.83 -4.80
N GLY A 226 11.33 -17.37 -5.55
CA GLY A 226 12.19 -16.61 -6.44
C GLY A 226 11.86 -16.82 -7.92
N TYR A 227 11.71 -15.73 -8.66
CA TYR A 227 11.46 -15.70 -10.10
C TYR A 227 12.62 -15.03 -10.82
N LEU A 228 13.04 -15.61 -11.95
CA LEU A 228 14.04 -15.02 -12.83
C LEU A 228 13.45 -14.88 -14.24
N LEU A 229 13.29 -13.63 -14.68
CA LEU A 229 12.90 -13.31 -16.05
C LEU A 229 14.16 -12.91 -16.83
N HIS A 230 14.48 -13.66 -17.89
CA HIS A 230 15.67 -13.40 -18.70
C HIS A 230 15.33 -13.25 -20.19
N GLY A 231 16.14 -12.46 -20.90
CA GLY A 231 15.99 -12.25 -22.35
C GLY A 231 16.43 -10.88 -22.79
N PRO A 232 16.33 -10.53 -24.08
CA PRO A 232 16.85 -9.29 -24.62
C PRO A 232 16.26 -8.03 -23.96
N PRO A 233 16.98 -6.89 -23.99
CA PRO A 233 16.44 -5.62 -23.50
C PRO A 233 15.19 -5.21 -24.32
N GLY A 234 14.28 -4.46 -23.69
CA GLY A 234 13.07 -3.98 -24.37
C GLY A 234 11.95 -5.02 -24.59
N CYS A 235 12.09 -6.25 -24.07
CA CYS A 235 11.07 -7.31 -24.23
C CYS A 235 9.97 -7.32 -23.15
N GLY A 236 9.95 -6.33 -22.24
CA GLY A 236 8.83 -6.14 -21.32
C GLY A 236 8.95 -6.82 -19.96
N LYS A 237 10.13 -7.35 -19.57
CA LYS A 237 10.38 -8.01 -18.27
C LYS A 237 9.90 -7.16 -17.07
N SER A 238 10.44 -5.96 -16.87
CA SER A 238 10.03 -5.06 -15.76
C SER A 238 8.59 -4.55 -15.91
N SER A 239 8.14 -4.36 -17.14
CA SER A 239 6.75 -3.97 -17.44
C SER A 239 5.75 -5.03 -16.98
N PHE A 240 6.05 -6.30 -17.23
CA PHE A 240 5.22 -7.43 -16.80
C PHE A 240 5.15 -7.52 -15.28
N ILE A 241 6.29 -7.42 -14.58
CA ILE A 241 6.34 -7.45 -13.12
C ILE A 241 5.51 -6.30 -12.52
N THR A 242 5.57 -5.12 -13.13
CA THR A 242 4.75 -3.98 -12.70
C THR A 242 3.25 -4.25 -12.83
N ALA A 243 2.84 -4.86 -13.94
CA ALA A 243 1.44 -5.22 -14.16
C ALA A 243 0.99 -6.38 -13.26
N LEU A 244 1.86 -7.37 -13.04
CA LEU A 244 1.65 -8.50 -12.16
C LEU A 244 1.44 -8.07 -10.71
N ALA A 245 2.30 -7.20 -10.19
CA ALA A 245 2.18 -6.67 -8.83
C ALA A 245 0.85 -5.98 -8.62
N GLY A 246 0.42 -5.19 -9.61
CA GLY A 246 -0.89 -4.58 -9.62
C GLY A 246 -2.03 -5.61 -9.60
N ASN A 247 -1.97 -6.64 -10.43
CA ASN A 247 -2.98 -7.71 -10.47
C ASN A 247 -3.04 -8.54 -9.17
N LEU A 248 -1.97 -8.57 -8.38
CA LEU A 248 -1.89 -9.25 -7.10
C LEU A 248 -2.17 -8.33 -5.90
N ASP A 249 -2.56 -7.07 -6.15
CA ASP A 249 -2.76 -6.02 -5.13
C ASP A 249 -1.53 -5.86 -4.20
N ARG A 250 -0.32 -5.94 -4.77
CA ARG A 250 0.96 -5.82 -4.05
C ARG A 250 1.71 -4.55 -4.43
N GLY A 251 2.44 -3.99 -3.47
CA GLY A 251 3.44 -2.95 -3.73
C GLY A 251 4.70 -3.52 -4.39
N ILE A 252 5.57 -2.65 -4.91
CA ILE A 252 6.85 -3.07 -5.52
C ILE A 252 7.99 -2.38 -4.79
N CYS A 253 8.93 -3.16 -4.30
CA CYS A 253 10.19 -2.70 -3.74
C CYS A 253 11.29 -2.84 -4.79
N VAL A 254 11.67 -1.73 -5.42
CA VAL A 254 12.69 -1.75 -6.47
C VAL A 254 14.07 -1.55 -5.83
N LEU A 255 14.95 -2.49 -6.08
CA LEU A 255 16.35 -2.43 -5.64
C LEU A 255 17.26 -2.53 -6.86
N ASN A 256 18.08 -1.50 -7.06
CA ASN A 256 19.13 -1.51 -8.07
C ASN A 256 20.45 -1.91 -7.41
N LEU A 257 21.02 -3.04 -7.84
CA LEU A 257 22.27 -3.55 -7.28
C LEU A 257 23.51 -2.79 -7.77
N SER A 258 23.36 -1.91 -8.77
CA SER A 258 24.43 -1.03 -9.26
C SER A 258 24.64 0.21 -8.38
N ASP A 259 23.83 0.42 -7.33
CA ASP A 259 24.03 1.51 -6.37
C ASP A 259 25.35 1.32 -5.61
N ARG A 260 26.28 2.26 -5.78
CA ARG A 260 27.60 2.23 -5.15
C ARG A 260 27.54 2.34 -3.62
N LEU A 261 26.45 2.85 -3.07
CA LEU A 261 26.23 2.97 -1.63
C LEU A 261 25.59 1.71 -1.03
N LEU A 262 25.30 0.69 -1.84
CA LEU A 262 24.68 -0.55 -1.37
C LEU A 262 25.76 -1.55 -0.96
N SER A 263 25.89 -1.75 0.36
CA SER A 263 26.74 -2.79 0.96
C SER A 263 25.96 -4.09 1.20
N ASP A 264 26.68 -5.18 1.48
CA ASP A 264 26.09 -6.48 1.82
C ASP A 264 25.19 -6.41 3.07
N ASP A 265 25.62 -5.71 4.11
CA ASP A 265 24.82 -5.52 5.34
C ASP A 265 23.55 -4.71 5.07
N ARG A 266 23.67 -3.66 4.24
CA ARG A 266 22.54 -2.83 3.84
C ARG A 266 21.55 -3.61 3.00
N LEU A 267 22.02 -4.45 2.07
CA LEU A 267 21.19 -5.34 1.27
C LEU A 267 20.43 -6.35 2.15
N ASN A 268 21.12 -7.02 3.07
CA ASN A 268 20.52 -7.94 4.05
C ASN A 268 19.43 -7.25 4.87
N HIS A 269 19.75 -6.06 5.40
CA HIS A 269 18.79 -5.27 6.18
C HIS A 269 17.56 -4.91 5.35
N LEU A 270 17.73 -4.34 4.15
CA LEU A 270 16.62 -3.95 3.28
C LEU A 270 15.72 -5.13 2.92
N LEU A 271 16.28 -6.31 2.63
CA LEU A 271 15.49 -7.51 2.35
C LEU A 271 14.74 -8.01 3.59
N ALA A 272 15.28 -7.84 4.79
CA ALA A 272 14.62 -8.20 6.05
C ALA A 272 13.46 -7.25 6.40
N ILE A 273 13.64 -5.94 6.20
CA ILE A 273 12.64 -4.91 6.55
C ILE A 273 11.67 -4.56 5.42
N ALA A 274 11.60 -5.37 4.37
CA ALA A 274 10.71 -5.13 3.24
C ALA A 274 9.25 -5.04 3.73
N PRO A 275 8.48 -4.01 3.29
CA PRO A 275 7.08 -3.89 3.68
C PRO A 275 6.28 -5.15 3.31
N GLN A 276 5.33 -5.53 4.16
CA GLN A 276 4.44 -6.66 3.88
C GLN A 276 3.63 -6.44 2.60
N GLN A 277 3.20 -7.54 1.97
CA GLN A 277 2.42 -7.51 0.72
C GLN A 277 3.12 -6.76 -0.42
N THR A 278 4.44 -6.89 -0.51
CA THR A 278 5.22 -6.34 -1.62
C THR A 278 5.87 -7.46 -2.45
N ILE A 279 6.23 -7.12 -3.69
CA ILE A 279 7.15 -7.87 -4.53
C ILE A 279 8.48 -7.13 -4.51
N ILE A 280 9.57 -7.83 -4.21
CA ILE A 280 10.91 -7.28 -4.33
C ILE A 280 11.39 -7.50 -5.76
N LEU A 281 11.81 -6.42 -6.42
CA LEU A 281 12.34 -6.41 -7.77
C LEU A 281 13.82 -6.06 -7.74
N LEU A 282 14.67 -7.01 -8.13
CA LEU A 282 16.09 -6.77 -8.42
C LEU A 282 16.24 -6.61 -9.94
N GLU A 283 16.51 -5.38 -10.38
CA GLU A 283 16.72 -5.12 -11.80
C GLU A 283 18.18 -5.32 -12.22
N ASP A 284 18.38 -5.84 -13.44
CA ASP A 284 19.67 -5.97 -14.12
C ASP A 284 20.74 -6.62 -13.24
N ILE A 285 20.42 -7.80 -12.69
CA ILE A 285 21.30 -8.52 -11.76
C ILE A 285 22.66 -8.91 -12.40
N ASP A 286 22.74 -8.95 -13.73
CA ASP A 286 23.98 -9.18 -14.48
C ASP A 286 25.00 -8.03 -14.33
N ALA A 287 24.56 -6.80 -14.03
CA ALA A 287 25.47 -5.65 -13.85
C ALA A 287 26.45 -5.83 -12.68
N VAL A 288 26.05 -6.57 -11.64
CA VAL A 288 26.90 -6.90 -10.47
C VAL A 288 28.08 -7.79 -10.87
N PHE A 289 27.93 -8.56 -11.95
CA PHE A 289 28.95 -9.52 -12.40
C PHE A 289 29.92 -8.88 -13.40
N VAL A 290 29.47 -7.91 -14.19
CA VAL A 290 30.29 -7.23 -15.23
C VAL A 290 31.40 -6.36 -14.61
N SER A 291 31.18 -5.76 -13.44
CA SER A 291 32.21 -4.99 -12.70
C SER A 291 33.43 -5.82 -12.27
N ARG A 292 33.38 -7.15 -12.45
CA ARG A 292 34.45 -8.09 -12.09
C ARG A 292 35.38 -8.45 -13.25
N GLU A 293 34.99 -8.18 -14.49
CA GLU A 293 35.80 -8.41 -15.69
C GLU A 293 36.71 -7.21 -16.03
N GLU A 294 36.58 -6.08 -15.34
CA GLU A 294 37.48 -4.94 -15.49
C GLU A 294 38.91 -5.25 -14.98
N THR A 295 39.89 -4.70 -15.70
CA THR A 295 41.34 -4.93 -15.60
C THR A 295 41.86 -4.83 -14.16
N LYS A 296 42.95 -5.54 -13.83
CA LYS A 296 43.57 -5.57 -12.48
C LYS A 296 43.84 -4.18 -11.87
N GLU A 297 44.08 -3.16 -12.69
CA GLU A 297 44.30 -1.77 -12.27
C GLU A 297 43.02 -1.09 -11.74
N VAL A 298 41.85 -1.43 -12.29
CA VAL A 298 40.56 -0.92 -11.81
C VAL A 298 40.18 -1.60 -10.50
N LYS A 299 40.43 -2.91 -10.34
CA LYS A 299 40.20 -3.62 -9.07
C LYS A 299 40.90 -3.00 -7.86
N ALA A 300 42.09 -2.42 -8.03
CA ALA A 300 42.83 -1.76 -6.94
C ALA A 300 42.16 -0.45 -6.47
N ALA A 301 41.52 0.30 -7.37
CA ALA A 301 40.76 1.50 -7.01
C ALA A 301 39.40 1.19 -6.34
N TYR A 302 38.84 0.00 -6.62
CA TYR A 302 37.52 -0.42 -6.13
C TYR A 302 37.59 -1.29 -4.86
N GLN A 303 38.79 -1.72 -4.43
CA GLN A 303 39.01 -2.51 -3.22
C GLN A 303 38.63 -1.80 -1.90
N GLY A 304 38.26 -0.52 -1.94
CA GLY A 304 37.78 0.25 -0.78
C GLY A 304 36.31 0.66 -0.82
N LEU A 305 35.54 0.31 -1.86
CA LEU A 305 34.12 0.66 -1.99
C LEU A 305 33.23 -0.51 -1.54
N ASN A 306 32.41 -0.26 -0.52
CA ASN A 306 31.40 -1.17 0.05
C ASN A 306 30.27 -1.47 -0.95
N SER A 307 30.60 -2.14 -2.05
CA SER A 307 29.65 -2.60 -3.07
C SER A 307 29.15 -4.01 -2.75
N VAL A 308 27.96 -4.34 -3.25
CA VAL A 308 27.37 -5.67 -3.09
C VAL A 308 28.28 -6.75 -3.67
N THR A 309 28.68 -7.70 -2.83
CA THR A 309 29.40 -8.88 -3.26
C THR A 309 28.42 -9.99 -3.65
N LEU A 310 28.84 -10.89 -4.56
CA LEU A 310 28.07 -12.09 -4.88
C LEU A 310 27.74 -12.90 -3.62
N SER A 311 28.72 -13.14 -2.75
CA SER A 311 28.50 -13.86 -1.50
C SER A 311 27.48 -13.15 -0.61
N GLY A 312 27.53 -11.83 -0.53
CA GLY A 312 26.55 -11.01 0.17
C GLY A 312 25.14 -11.14 -0.40
N LEU A 313 25.00 -11.03 -1.72
CA LEU A 313 23.73 -11.24 -2.41
C LEU A 313 23.17 -12.64 -2.14
N LEU A 314 24.01 -13.68 -2.29
CA LEU A 314 23.59 -15.06 -2.06
C LEU A 314 23.08 -15.24 -0.63
N ASN A 315 23.85 -14.80 0.37
CA ASN A 315 23.47 -14.85 1.78
C ASN A 315 22.18 -14.04 2.07
N ALA A 316 21.94 -12.95 1.34
CA ALA A 316 20.73 -12.14 1.52
C ALA A 316 19.48 -12.79 0.90
N LEU A 317 19.66 -13.64 -0.10
CA LEU A 317 18.59 -14.39 -0.73
C LEU A 317 18.18 -15.62 0.08
N ASP A 318 19.15 -16.39 0.59
CA ASP A 318 18.88 -17.69 1.22
C ASP A 318 19.28 -17.83 2.69
N GLY A 319 19.88 -16.80 3.28
CA GLY A 319 20.40 -16.83 4.64
C GLY A 319 19.35 -17.11 5.71
N VAL A 320 19.83 -17.58 6.87
CA VAL A 320 18.99 -17.95 8.02
C VAL A 320 18.20 -16.75 8.58
N ALA A 321 18.70 -15.53 8.37
CA ALA A 321 18.06 -14.29 8.79
C ALA A 321 17.09 -13.69 7.75
N SER A 322 16.83 -14.37 6.62
CA SER A 322 15.91 -13.86 5.60
C SER A 322 14.45 -13.87 6.07
N SER A 323 13.70 -12.83 5.70
CA SER A 323 12.28 -12.69 6.00
C SER A 323 11.42 -13.71 5.24
N GLU A 324 10.34 -14.18 5.88
CA GLU A 324 9.32 -15.06 5.30
C GLU A 324 8.23 -14.27 4.56
N GLY A 325 7.48 -14.94 3.68
CA GLY A 325 6.36 -14.34 2.94
C GLY A 325 6.76 -13.47 1.75
N ARG A 326 7.98 -13.67 1.24
CA ARG A 326 8.60 -12.83 0.20
C ARG A 326 8.46 -13.44 -1.20
N ILE A 327 7.97 -12.62 -2.13
CA ILE A 327 8.06 -12.87 -3.57
C ILE A 327 9.19 -12.00 -4.13
N LEU A 328 10.18 -12.64 -4.75
CA LEU A 328 11.34 -11.97 -5.34
C LEU A 328 11.33 -12.18 -6.85
N PHE A 329 11.39 -11.09 -7.61
CA PHE A 329 11.65 -11.11 -9.04
C PHE A 329 13.04 -10.55 -9.34
N MET A 330 13.77 -11.25 -10.20
CA MET A 330 15.03 -10.83 -10.76
C MET A 330 14.89 -10.71 -12.27
N THR A 331 15.48 -9.66 -12.84
CA THR A 331 15.56 -9.49 -14.29
C THR A 331 17.02 -9.50 -14.73
N THR A 332 17.30 -10.15 -15.86
CA THR A 332 18.61 -10.10 -16.50
C THR A 332 18.51 -10.06 -18.01
N ASN A 333 19.48 -9.42 -18.65
CA ASN A 333 19.60 -9.45 -20.11
C ASN A 333 20.46 -10.62 -20.61
N TYR A 334 21.37 -11.13 -19.78
CA TYR A 334 22.34 -12.16 -20.14
C TYR A 334 22.37 -13.28 -19.09
N LEU A 335 21.62 -14.35 -19.34
CA LEU A 335 21.57 -15.50 -18.43
C LEU A 335 22.95 -16.13 -18.22
N ASP A 336 23.77 -16.18 -19.27
CA ASP A 336 25.09 -16.82 -19.26
C ASP A 336 26.11 -16.12 -18.34
N ARG A 337 25.84 -14.88 -17.93
CA ARG A 337 26.70 -14.11 -17.01
C ARG A 337 26.41 -14.40 -15.53
N LEU A 338 25.33 -15.11 -15.23
CA LEU A 338 24.94 -15.37 -13.86
C LEU A 338 25.66 -16.59 -13.30
N ASP A 339 26.09 -16.49 -12.03
CA ASP A 339 26.66 -17.61 -11.31
C ASP A 339 25.62 -18.75 -11.16
N PRO A 340 25.95 -20.01 -11.50
CA PRO A 340 25.05 -21.14 -11.32
C PRO A 340 24.54 -21.32 -9.89
N ALA A 341 25.26 -20.83 -8.88
CA ALA A 341 24.82 -20.82 -7.49
C ALA A 341 23.63 -19.89 -7.25
N LEU A 342 23.49 -18.79 -7.99
CA LEU A 342 22.37 -17.86 -7.84
C LEU A 342 21.06 -18.49 -8.29
N ILE A 343 21.10 -19.31 -9.35
CA ILE A 343 19.92 -19.89 -10.01
C ILE A 343 19.49 -21.25 -9.44
N ARG A 344 19.99 -21.64 -8.26
CA ARG A 344 19.62 -22.90 -7.60
C ARG A 344 18.20 -22.84 -7.02
N PRO A 345 17.47 -23.96 -6.99
CA PRO A 345 16.18 -24.05 -6.29
C PRO A 345 16.28 -23.56 -4.83
N GLY A 346 15.28 -22.83 -4.36
CA GLY A 346 15.28 -22.14 -3.06
C GLY A 346 15.80 -20.70 -3.12
N ARG A 347 16.50 -20.31 -4.20
CA ARG A 347 16.85 -18.91 -4.56
C ARG A 347 16.08 -18.47 -5.79
N VAL A 348 16.09 -19.31 -6.84
CA VAL A 348 15.29 -19.16 -8.05
C VAL A 348 14.53 -20.45 -8.28
N ASP A 349 13.22 -20.39 -8.12
CA ASP A 349 12.32 -21.53 -8.25
C ASP A 349 11.65 -21.57 -9.62
N TYR A 350 11.47 -20.41 -10.26
CA TYR A 350 10.84 -20.26 -11.57
C TYR A 350 11.72 -19.43 -12.51
N LYS A 351 12.09 -19.99 -13.66
CA LYS A 351 12.90 -19.32 -14.70
C LYS A 351 12.11 -19.25 -15.99
N GLU A 352 12.02 -18.05 -16.56
CA GLU A 352 11.24 -17.83 -17.77
C GLU A 352 11.98 -16.95 -18.76
N TYR A 353 11.94 -17.36 -20.03
CA TYR A 353 12.53 -16.62 -21.13
C TYR A 353 11.49 -15.67 -21.74
N ILE A 354 11.83 -14.38 -21.81
CA ILE A 354 11.01 -13.35 -22.45
C ILE A 354 11.80 -12.79 -23.65
N GLY A 355 11.47 -13.30 -24.83
CA GLY A 355 12.19 -13.04 -26.07
C GLY A 355 11.57 -11.98 -26.98
N TRP A 356 12.02 -12.02 -28.24
CA TRP A 356 11.51 -11.19 -29.34
C TRP A 356 10.04 -11.49 -29.67
N CYS A 357 9.39 -10.59 -30.40
CA CYS A 357 7.97 -10.74 -30.73
C CYS A 357 7.68 -11.99 -31.57
N SER A 358 6.75 -12.83 -31.11
CA SER A 358 6.11 -13.88 -31.90
C SER A 358 5.02 -13.31 -32.82
N TYR A 359 4.57 -14.11 -33.79
CA TYR A 359 3.46 -13.75 -34.67
C TYR A 359 2.23 -13.27 -33.89
N ILE A 360 1.87 -14.03 -32.86
CA ILE A 360 0.70 -13.78 -32.01
C ILE A 360 0.89 -12.49 -31.22
N GLN A 361 2.10 -12.23 -30.70
CA GLN A 361 2.38 -10.98 -30.00
C GLN A 361 2.20 -9.76 -30.92
N LEU A 362 2.68 -9.82 -32.16
CA LEU A 362 2.54 -8.72 -33.13
C LEU A 362 1.07 -8.44 -33.45
N GLU A 363 0.28 -9.49 -33.70
CA GLU A 363 -1.16 -9.38 -33.96
C GLU A 363 -1.88 -8.71 -32.77
N GLN A 364 -1.65 -9.22 -31.56
CA GLN A 364 -2.27 -8.70 -30.34
C GLN A 364 -1.85 -7.26 -30.04
N MET A 365 -0.58 -6.91 -30.26
CA MET A 365 -0.09 -5.55 -30.06
C MET A 365 -0.79 -4.57 -31.01
N PHE A 366 -0.96 -4.95 -32.28
CA PHE A 366 -1.66 -4.14 -33.28
C PHE A 366 -3.12 -3.92 -32.89
N LEU A 367 -3.86 -4.99 -32.60
CA LEU A 367 -5.28 -4.93 -32.21
C LEU A 367 -5.47 -4.07 -30.96
N ARG A 368 -4.59 -4.24 -29.97
CA ARG A 368 -4.67 -3.49 -28.71
C ARG A 368 -4.39 -2.00 -28.91
N PHE A 369 -3.44 -1.66 -29.78
CA PHE A 369 -3.05 -0.27 -30.02
C PHE A 369 -4.18 0.52 -30.68
N TYR A 370 -4.82 -0.04 -31.72
CA TYR A 370 -5.89 0.64 -32.44
C TYR A 370 -7.27 0.49 -31.81
N ARG A 371 -7.48 -0.48 -30.90
CA ARG A 371 -8.76 -0.72 -30.20
C ARG A 371 -9.96 -0.90 -31.15
N MET A 372 -9.70 -1.40 -32.35
CA MET A 372 -10.71 -1.69 -33.37
C MET A 372 -10.78 -3.20 -33.57
N HIS A 373 -11.98 -3.76 -33.47
CA HIS A 373 -12.27 -5.20 -33.65
C HIS A 373 -13.15 -5.44 -34.88
N ASP A 374 -12.98 -4.62 -35.90
CA ASP A 374 -13.59 -4.83 -37.20
C ASP A 374 -12.79 -5.84 -38.02
N ALA A 375 -13.47 -6.55 -38.92
CA ALA A 375 -12.86 -7.56 -39.77
C ALA A 375 -11.74 -7.00 -40.68
N GLU A 376 -11.71 -5.69 -40.96
CA GLU A 376 -10.58 -5.07 -41.65
C GLU A 376 -9.34 -4.99 -40.76
N THR A 377 -9.46 -4.52 -39.51
CA THR A 377 -8.32 -4.41 -38.59
C THR A 377 -7.74 -5.79 -38.25
N GLU A 378 -8.57 -6.83 -38.10
CA GLU A 378 -8.06 -8.19 -37.92
C GLU A 378 -7.22 -8.66 -39.13
N LYS A 379 -7.70 -8.42 -40.36
CA LYS A 379 -6.92 -8.73 -41.57
C LYS A 379 -5.63 -7.91 -41.64
N LEU A 380 -5.67 -6.63 -41.27
CA LEU A 380 -4.48 -5.76 -41.24
C LEU A 380 -3.47 -6.22 -40.19
N SER A 381 -3.92 -6.68 -39.02
CA SER A 381 -3.04 -7.16 -37.94
C SER A 381 -2.26 -8.42 -38.36
N LYS A 382 -2.90 -9.34 -39.08
CA LYS A 382 -2.25 -10.52 -39.65
C LYS A 382 -1.23 -10.14 -40.72
N LYS A 383 -1.63 -9.26 -41.64
CA LYS A 383 -0.73 -8.74 -42.68
C LYS A 383 0.48 -8.01 -42.08
N PHE A 384 0.26 -7.23 -41.03
CA PHE A 384 1.32 -6.55 -40.29
C PHE A 384 2.34 -7.53 -39.69
N ALA A 385 1.86 -8.58 -39.01
CA ALA A 385 2.71 -9.62 -38.44
C ALA A 385 3.50 -10.38 -39.53
N GLU A 386 2.85 -10.76 -40.64
CA GLU A 386 3.50 -11.41 -41.79
C GLU A 386 4.59 -10.53 -42.42
N CYS A 387 4.28 -9.24 -42.64
CA CYS A 387 5.25 -8.30 -43.19
C CYS A 387 6.49 -8.18 -42.30
N ILE A 388 6.35 -8.06 -40.98
CA ILE A 388 7.50 -7.97 -40.07
C ILE A 388 8.35 -9.24 -40.12
N LEU A 389 7.71 -10.41 -40.04
CA LEU A 389 8.41 -11.69 -40.04
C LEU A 389 9.13 -11.96 -41.37
N SER A 390 8.63 -11.43 -42.49
CA SER A 390 9.28 -11.56 -43.80
C SER A 390 10.66 -10.90 -43.88
N TYR A 391 10.96 -9.90 -43.04
CA TYR A 391 12.29 -9.28 -42.98
C TYR A 391 13.34 -10.17 -42.29
N ASN A 392 12.92 -11.27 -41.64
CA ASN A 392 13.77 -12.21 -40.91
C ASN A 392 14.74 -11.51 -39.93
N ARG A 393 14.26 -10.45 -39.27
CA ARG A 393 14.99 -9.67 -38.27
C ARG A 393 14.25 -9.70 -36.95
N ASN A 394 15.02 -9.79 -35.87
CA ASN A 394 14.47 -9.71 -34.53
C ASN A 394 13.89 -8.33 -34.26
N VAL A 395 12.77 -8.31 -33.56
CA VAL A 395 12.09 -7.08 -33.15
C VAL A 395 11.56 -7.24 -31.73
N SER A 396 11.77 -6.22 -30.90
CA SER A 396 11.25 -6.20 -29.54
C SER A 396 9.91 -5.47 -29.46
N PRO A 397 9.07 -5.81 -28.47
CA PRO A 397 7.84 -5.08 -28.16
C PRO A 397 8.06 -3.57 -27.98
N ALA A 398 9.18 -3.14 -27.38
CA ALA A 398 9.51 -1.72 -27.23
C ALA A 398 9.64 -1.00 -28.59
N GLN A 399 10.26 -1.65 -29.58
CA GLN A 399 10.43 -1.11 -30.93
C GLN A 399 9.09 -1.01 -31.66
N ILE A 400 8.26 -2.06 -31.56
CA ILE A 400 6.91 -2.05 -32.12
C ILE A 400 6.07 -0.95 -31.49
N GLN A 401 6.10 -0.82 -30.16
CA GLN A 401 5.37 0.23 -29.46
C GLN A 401 5.82 1.62 -29.91
N GLY A 402 7.14 1.87 -30.02
CA GLY A 402 7.68 3.12 -30.53
C GLY A 402 7.23 3.42 -31.96
N PHE A 403 7.27 2.42 -32.84
CA PHE A 403 6.82 2.53 -34.22
C PHE A 403 5.32 2.86 -34.34
N LEU A 404 4.46 2.13 -33.64
CA LEU A 404 3.02 2.37 -33.65
C LEU A 404 2.65 3.77 -33.13
N LEU A 405 3.43 4.32 -32.19
CA LEU A 405 3.24 5.68 -31.68
C LEU A 405 3.43 6.78 -32.73
N PHE A 406 4.17 6.53 -33.83
CA PHE A 406 4.25 7.47 -34.95
C PHE A 406 2.99 7.46 -35.82
N PHE A 407 2.21 6.37 -35.80
CA PHE A 407 1.03 6.17 -36.64
C PHE A 407 -0.24 5.95 -35.78
N LYS A 408 -0.51 6.86 -34.84
CA LYS A 408 -1.54 6.69 -33.79
C LYS A 408 -2.94 6.35 -34.31
N ASN A 409 -3.35 6.98 -35.40
CA ASN A 409 -4.72 6.87 -35.93
C ASN A 409 -4.77 6.29 -37.36
N GLU A 410 -3.66 5.73 -37.85
CA GLU A 410 -3.52 5.33 -39.25
C GLU A 410 -3.11 3.86 -39.40
N PRO A 411 -4.01 2.90 -39.10
CA PRO A 411 -3.68 1.47 -39.15
C PRO A 411 -3.27 0.98 -40.56
N LYS A 412 -3.80 1.60 -41.61
CA LYS A 412 -3.50 1.24 -43.01
C LYS A 412 -2.10 1.67 -43.45
N THR A 413 -1.58 2.79 -42.93
CA THR A 413 -0.24 3.30 -43.32
C THR A 413 0.89 2.54 -42.66
N VAL A 414 0.62 1.93 -41.50
CA VAL A 414 1.59 1.12 -40.72
C VAL A 414 2.15 -0.05 -41.53
N VAL A 415 1.28 -0.81 -42.21
CA VAL A 415 1.66 -1.99 -43.00
C VAL A 415 2.60 -1.61 -44.15
N ASN A 416 2.44 -0.42 -44.73
CA ASN A 416 3.28 0.07 -45.82
C ASN A 416 4.62 0.64 -45.35
N ASN A 417 4.77 0.91 -44.05
CA ASN A 417 5.94 1.58 -43.48
C ASN A 417 6.74 0.68 -42.50
N VAL A 418 6.53 -0.64 -42.54
CA VAL A 418 7.16 -1.61 -41.62
C VAL A 418 8.69 -1.53 -41.63
N SER A 419 9.31 -1.21 -42.78
CA SER A 419 10.77 -1.06 -42.88
C SER A 419 11.34 -0.02 -41.90
N LYS A 420 10.56 1.03 -41.57
CA LYS A 420 11.00 2.11 -40.68
C LYS A 420 11.18 1.68 -39.23
N ILE A 421 10.70 0.49 -38.82
CA ILE A 421 10.89 -0.03 -37.46
C ILE A 421 12.37 -0.08 -37.08
N TRP A 422 13.24 -0.44 -38.04
CA TRP A 422 14.68 -0.55 -37.82
C TRP A 422 15.46 0.73 -38.16
N GLU A 423 14.80 1.74 -38.72
CA GLU A 423 15.40 3.04 -39.10
C GLU A 423 15.14 4.14 -38.05
N LEU A 424 14.07 4.00 -37.27
CA LEU A 424 13.62 4.97 -36.26
C LEU A 424 14.31 4.80 -34.88
N MET A 425 15.45 4.11 -34.86
CA MET A 425 16.40 3.99 -33.75
C MET A 425 17.81 4.16 -34.27
#